data_AF-A0A2D0J351-F1
#
_entry.id   AF-A0A2D0J351-F1
#
_cell.length_a   1.000
_cell.length_b   1.000
_cell.length_c   1.000
_cell.angle_alpha   90.00
_cell.angle_beta   90.00
_cell.angle_gamma   90.00
#
_symmetry.space_group_name_H-M   'P 1'
#
loop_
_entity.id
_entity.type
_entity.pdbx_description
1 polymer ?
#
loop_
_entity_poly.entity_id
_entity_poly.type
_entity_poly.pdbx_seq_one_letter_code
_entity_poly.pdbx_strand_id
1 'polypeptide(L)'
;MKKLLELRQQKSDLTYQMRSLLTKAEDEKCSLTENEAKQFDELRSQSDTLNTEIARYEALSDEERNQAKTQPTSKKFSNDELRHYILTGEARSLSTSVPADGGYTVIPELNKQIMQQLTDESVMRRICTGQCCFA
;
A
#
# COMPACT_ATOMS: atom_id res chain seq x y z
N MET A 1 -6.04 4.43 3.92
CA MET A 1 -5.52 4.06 2.57
C MET A 1 -6.58 3.89 1.50
N LYS A 2 -7.71 3.20 1.74
CA LYS A 2 -8.78 3.01 0.70
C LYS A 2 -9.28 4.33 0.11
N LYS A 3 -9.52 5.33 0.97
CA LYS A 3 -9.91 6.70 0.56
C LYS A 3 -8.92 7.38 -0.39
N LEU A 4 -7.61 7.16 -0.24
CA LEU A 4 -6.58 7.78 -1.09
C LEU A 4 -6.60 7.16 -2.50
N LEU A 5 -6.81 5.85 -2.60
CA LEU A 5 -6.96 5.16 -3.88
C LEU A 5 -8.21 5.61 -4.63
N GLU A 6 -9.33 5.76 -3.92
CA GLU A 6 -10.58 6.28 -4.50
C GLU A 6 -10.41 7.71 -5.03
N LEU A 7 -9.76 8.60 -4.27
CA LEU A 7 -9.49 9.97 -4.73
C LEU A 7 -8.59 10.01 -5.97
N ARG A 8 -7.59 9.13 -6.05
CA ARG A 8 -6.72 9.01 -7.24
C ARG A 8 -7.49 8.50 -8.46
N GLN A 9 -8.42 7.57 -8.26
CA GLN A 9 -9.29 7.06 -9.33
C GLN A 9 -10.22 8.18 -9.85
N GLN A 10 -10.87 8.92 -8.96
CA GLN A 10 -11.72 10.06 -9.34
C GLN A 10 -10.94 11.12 -10.12
N LYS A 11 -9.70 11.42 -9.71
CA LYS A 11 -8.81 12.31 -10.46
C LYS A 11 -8.54 11.78 -11.87
N SER A 12 -8.23 10.48 -12.03
CA SER A 12 -7.98 9.92 -13.37
C SER A 12 -9.22 10.03 -14.25
N ASP A 13 -10.40 9.79 -13.70
CA ASP A 13 -11.66 9.87 -14.45
C ASP A 13 -11.95 11.31 -14.91
N LEU A 14 -11.73 12.31 -14.05
CA LEU A 14 -11.87 13.73 -14.43
C LEU A 14 -10.85 14.14 -15.49
N THR A 15 -9.60 13.68 -15.38
CA THR A 15 -8.58 13.97 -16.41
C THR A 15 -8.90 13.32 -17.76
N TYR A 16 -9.53 12.14 -17.74
CA TYR A 16 -10.03 11.50 -18.94
C TYR A 16 -11.17 12.31 -19.57
N GLN A 17 -12.13 12.78 -18.77
CA GLN A 17 -13.22 13.63 -19.25
C GLN A 17 -12.69 14.93 -19.87
N MET A 18 -11.77 15.63 -19.22
CA MET A 18 -11.11 16.83 -19.75
C MET A 18 -10.41 16.56 -21.09
N ARG A 19 -9.66 15.45 -21.20
CA ARG A 19 -9.03 15.05 -22.46
C ARG A 19 -10.06 14.73 -23.54
N SER A 20 -11.14 14.04 -23.19
CA SER A 20 -12.18 13.67 -24.14
C SER A 20 -12.91 14.89 -24.73
N LEU A 21 -13.07 15.96 -23.95
CA LEU A 21 -13.62 17.23 -24.43
C LEU A 21 -12.68 17.91 -25.41
N LEU A 22 -11.38 17.94 -25.10
CA LEU A 22 -10.36 18.49 -26.00
C LEU A 22 -10.26 17.69 -27.31
N THR A 23 -10.26 16.36 -27.25
CA THR A 23 -10.18 15.53 -28.47
C THR A 23 -11.40 15.69 -29.36
N LYS A 24 -12.61 15.83 -28.78
CA LYS A 24 -13.83 16.09 -29.58
C LYS A 24 -13.77 17.43 -30.30
N ALA A 25 -13.28 18.47 -29.63
CA ALA A 25 -13.10 19.78 -30.25
C ALA A 25 -12.07 19.72 -31.40
N GLU A 26 -10.97 18.97 -31.20
CA GLU A 26 -9.96 18.73 -32.25
C GLU A 26 -10.54 17.95 -33.46
N ASP A 27 -11.32 16.90 -33.21
CA ASP A 27 -11.96 16.08 -34.25
C ASP A 27 -12.96 16.90 -35.09
N GLU A 28 -13.70 17.81 -34.45
CA GLU A 28 -14.65 18.71 -35.09
C GLU A 28 -13.97 19.91 -35.78
N LYS A 29 -12.64 20.07 -35.63
CA LYS A 29 -11.85 21.22 -36.11
C LYS A 29 -12.42 22.58 -35.66
N CYS A 30 -13.11 22.59 -34.53
CA CYS A 30 -13.75 23.76 -33.97
C CYS A 30 -13.09 24.11 -32.62
N SER A 31 -13.05 25.40 -32.29
CA SER A 31 -12.74 25.82 -30.92
C SER A 31 -13.85 25.38 -29.96
N LEU A 32 -13.50 25.08 -28.71
CA LEU A 32 -14.48 24.77 -27.66
C LEU A 32 -15.62 25.81 -27.69
N THR A 33 -16.85 25.31 -27.63
CA THR A 33 -18.02 26.17 -27.43
C THR A 33 -17.97 26.78 -26.03
N GLU A 34 -18.64 27.93 -25.81
CA GLU A 34 -18.64 28.58 -24.49
C GLU A 34 -19.13 27.67 -23.35
N ASN A 35 -20.03 26.72 -23.65
CA ASN A 35 -20.54 25.77 -22.66
C ASN A 35 -19.50 24.69 -22.32
N GLU A 36 -18.78 24.16 -23.32
CA GLU A 36 -17.72 23.18 -23.08
C GLU A 36 -16.51 23.82 -22.39
N ALA A 37 -16.20 25.08 -22.69
CA ALA A 37 -15.15 25.83 -22.00
C ALA A 37 -15.46 25.95 -20.50
N LYS A 38 -16.70 26.31 -20.15
CA LYS A 38 -17.15 26.34 -18.74
C LYS A 38 -17.05 24.97 -18.08
N GLN A 39 -17.50 23.90 -18.75
CA GLN A 39 -17.38 22.54 -18.22
C GLN A 39 -15.92 22.14 -18.01
N PHE A 40 -15.02 22.51 -18.91
CA PHE A 40 -13.60 22.25 -18.77
C PHE A 40 -13.00 22.97 -17.55
N ASP A 41 -13.35 24.25 -17.36
CA ASP A 41 -12.89 25.04 -16.20
C ASP A 41 -13.43 24.48 -14.88
N GLU A 42 -14.69 24.04 -14.86
CA GLU A 42 -15.29 23.36 -13.71
C GLU A 42 -14.57 22.05 -13.38
N LEU A 43 -14.37 21.16 -14.37
CA LEU A 43 -13.64 19.90 -14.19
C LEU A 43 -12.21 20.15 -13.72
N ARG A 44 -11.57 21.21 -14.20
CA ARG A 44 -10.23 21.61 -13.78
C ARG A 44 -10.21 22.05 -12.31
N SER A 45 -11.19 22.87 -11.90
CA SER A 45 -11.32 23.29 -10.49
C SER A 45 -11.55 22.12 -9.54
N GLN A 46 -12.34 21.12 -9.95
CA GLN A 46 -12.56 19.89 -9.19
C GLN A 46 -11.28 19.05 -9.11
N SER A 47 -10.55 18.90 -10.22
CA SER A 47 -9.25 18.23 -10.25
C SER A 47 -8.23 18.89 -9.31
N ASP A 48 -8.17 20.22 -9.28
CA ASP A 48 -7.27 20.95 -8.40
C ASP A 48 -7.64 20.75 -6.92
N THR A 49 -8.93 20.74 -6.60
CA THR A 49 -9.42 20.43 -5.26
C THR A 49 -9.00 19.03 -4.84
N LEU A 50 -9.23 18.00 -5.68
CA LEU A 50 -8.79 16.63 -5.42
C LEU A 50 -7.28 16.51 -5.28
N ASN A 51 -6.50 17.26 -6.09
CA ASN A 51 -5.04 17.29 -5.97
C ASN A 51 -4.58 17.77 -4.59
N THR A 52 -5.20 18.84 -4.09
CA THR A 52 -4.87 19.34 -2.75
C THR A 52 -5.27 18.36 -1.65
N GLU A 53 -6.41 17.67 -1.78
CA GLU A 53 -6.85 16.66 -0.82
C GLU A 53 -5.92 15.42 -0.83
N ILE A 54 -5.54 14.94 -2.02
CA ILE A 54 -4.58 13.84 -2.18
C ILE A 54 -3.24 14.20 -1.54
N ALA A 55 -2.69 15.39 -1.80
CA ALA A 55 -1.41 15.81 -1.23
C ALA A 55 -1.44 15.82 0.32
N ARG A 56 -2.56 16.23 0.92
CA ARG A 56 -2.74 16.19 2.38
C ARG A 56 -2.77 14.75 2.91
N TYR A 57 -3.51 13.87 2.26
CA TYR A 57 -3.58 12.47 2.67
C TYR A 57 -2.25 11.72 2.45
N GLU A 58 -1.50 12.08 1.41
CA GLU A 58 -0.16 11.56 1.15
C GLU A 58 0.82 12.00 2.23
N ALA A 59 0.81 13.28 2.61
CA ALA A 59 1.65 13.77 3.72
C ALA A 59 1.37 13.02 5.02
N LEU A 60 0.09 12.84 5.38
CA LEU A 60 -0.29 12.06 6.58
C LEU A 60 0.17 10.61 6.49
N SER A 61 0.00 9.96 5.32
CA SER A 61 0.45 8.59 5.13
C SER A 61 1.98 8.46 5.17
N ASP A 62 2.70 9.46 4.67
CA ASP A 62 4.16 9.49 4.67
C ASP A 62 4.70 9.70 6.08
N GLU A 63 4.05 10.54 6.88
CA GLU A 63 4.34 10.71 8.30
C GLU A 63 4.10 9.42 9.09
N GLU A 64 2.97 8.74 8.89
CA GLU A 64 2.68 7.43 9.51
C GLU A 64 3.75 6.39 9.15
N ARG A 65 4.16 6.33 7.87
CA ARG A 65 5.23 5.42 7.41
C ARG A 65 6.60 5.79 7.96
N ASN A 66 6.90 7.08 8.10
CA ASN A 66 8.18 7.54 8.64
C ASN A 66 8.27 7.30 10.15
N GLN A 67 7.17 7.50 10.90
CA GLN A 67 7.08 7.14 12.32
C GLN A 67 7.26 5.63 12.54
N ALA A 68 6.71 4.79 11.66
CA ALA A 68 6.91 3.35 11.71
C ALA A 68 8.39 2.94 11.47
N LYS A 69 9.17 3.72 10.71
CA LYS A 69 10.59 3.47 10.46
C LYS A 69 11.51 3.91 11.61
N THR A 70 11.11 4.93 12.37
CA THR A 70 11.90 5.41 13.53
C THR A 70 11.63 4.62 14.81
N GLN A 71 10.69 3.68 14.83
CA GLN A 71 10.71 2.65 15.87
C GLN A 71 11.96 1.79 15.66
N PRO A 72 12.92 1.81 16.59
CA PRO A 72 14.05 0.91 16.49
C PRO A 72 13.51 -0.51 16.62
N THR A 73 13.58 -1.28 15.54
CA THR A 73 13.52 -2.76 15.57
C THR A 73 14.77 -3.34 16.26
N SER A 74 15.35 -2.61 17.22
CA SER A 74 16.54 -2.99 17.97
C SER A 74 16.23 -3.78 19.23
N LYS A 75 14.99 -4.23 19.43
CA LYS A 75 14.70 -5.22 20.46
C LYS A 75 14.96 -6.59 19.87
N LYS A 76 16.22 -7.03 19.94
CA LYS A 76 16.54 -8.47 19.84
C LYS A 76 15.75 -9.16 20.95
N PHE A 77 14.63 -9.79 20.58
CA PHE A 77 13.85 -10.57 21.54
C PHE A 77 14.72 -11.71 22.05
N SER A 78 14.79 -11.87 23.37
CA SER A 78 15.51 -12.99 24.00
C SER A 78 14.82 -14.32 23.62
N ASN A 79 15.58 -15.42 23.56
CA ASN A 79 15.01 -16.75 23.28
C ASN A 79 13.89 -17.13 24.26
N ASP A 80 13.96 -16.66 25.51
CA ASP A 80 12.94 -16.88 26.53
C ASP A 80 11.64 -16.09 26.26
N GLU A 81 11.76 -14.88 25.72
CA GLU A 81 10.59 -14.10 25.29
C GLU A 81 9.90 -14.77 24.10
N LEU A 82 10.67 -15.31 23.15
CA LEU A 82 10.14 -16.06 22.00
C LEU A 82 9.45 -17.35 22.44
N ARG A 83 10.04 -18.09 23.40
CA ARG A 83 9.41 -19.29 23.98
C ARG A 83 8.12 -18.95 24.68
N HIS A 84 8.09 -17.87 25.47
CA HIS A 84 6.87 -17.41 26.11
C HIS A 84 5.79 -17.06 25.07
N TYR A 85 6.11 -16.27 24.05
CA TYR A 85 5.17 -15.91 22.97
C TYR A 85 4.58 -17.12 22.22
N ILE A 86 5.37 -18.18 22.03
CA ILE A 86 4.92 -19.43 21.42
C ILE A 86 4.07 -20.26 22.39
N LEU A 87 4.42 -20.26 23.68
CA LEU A 87 3.78 -21.09 24.71
C LEU A 87 2.46 -20.49 25.21
N THR A 88 2.38 -19.17 25.42
CA THR A 88 1.20 -18.53 26.02
C THR A 88 0.15 -18.07 25.01
N GLY A 89 0.45 -17.87 23.73
CA GLY A 89 -0.57 -17.60 22.69
C GLY A 89 -1.48 -16.36 22.93
N GLU A 90 -1.26 -15.59 24.00
CA GLU A 90 -2.20 -14.60 24.56
C GLU A 90 -2.25 -13.27 23.79
N ALA A 91 -1.42 -13.08 22.75
CA ALA A 91 -1.50 -11.91 21.88
C ALA A 91 -2.28 -12.17 20.57
N ARG A 92 -2.93 -13.33 20.40
CA ARG A 92 -3.90 -13.54 19.30
C ARG A 92 -5.28 -12.91 19.57
N SER A 93 -5.54 -12.42 20.78
CA SER A 93 -6.86 -11.89 21.19
C SER A 93 -6.87 -10.42 21.59
N LEU A 94 -5.91 -9.60 21.17
CA LEU A 94 -6.12 -8.14 21.09
C LEU A 94 -6.66 -7.79 19.70
N SER A 95 -7.78 -8.42 19.37
CA SER A 95 -8.61 -8.14 18.22
C SER A 95 -9.48 -6.92 18.53
N THR A 96 -9.07 -5.74 18.08
CA THR A 96 -10.02 -4.66 17.81
C THR A 96 -10.11 -4.50 16.30
N SER A 97 -11.24 -4.95 15.74
CA SER A 97 -11.72 -4.70 14.37
C SER A 97 -11.11 -5.49 13.19
N VAL A 98 -11.20 -6.82 13.20
CA VAL A 98 -11.03 -7.61 11.97
C VAL A 98 -12.41 -7.99 11.40
N PRO A 99 -12.85 -7.46 10.24
CA PRO A 99 -14.01 -7.98 9.52
C PRO A 99 -13.72 -9.36 8.91
N ALA A 100 -14.77 -10.16 8.77
CA ALA A 100 -14.75 -11.61 8.51
C ALA A 100 -14.14 -12.11 7.18
N ASP A 101 -13.46 -11.25 6.42
CA ASP A 101 -12.94 -11.59 5.09
C ASP A 101 -11.41 -11.36 5.02
N GLY A 102 -10.66 -12.31 5.58
CA GLY A 102 -9.30 -12.67 5.16
C GLY A 102 -8.20 -11.58 5.15
N GLY A 103 -8.16 -10.70 6.16
CA GLY A 103 -7.19 -9.61 6.24
C GLY A 103 -5.76 -10.02 6.66
N TYR A 104 -4.80 -9.85 5.73
CA TYR A 104 -3.33 -9.78 5.87
C TYR A 104 -2.76 -9.92 7.29
N THR A 105 -2.28 -11.12 7.63
CA THR A 105 -1.69 -11.43 8.95
C THR A 105 -0.22 -11.01 9.10
N VAL A 106 0.45 -10.57 8.04
CA VAL A 106 1.83 -10.06 8.09
C VAL A 106 2.02 -9.19 6.84
N ILE A 107 2.77 -8.08 6.91
CA ILE A 107 3.32 -7.43 5.71
C ILE A 107 4.03 -8.55 4.91
N PRO A 108 3.64 -8.86 3.66
CA PRO A 108 4.09 -10.07 2.97
C PRO A 108 5.62 -10.18 2.84
N GLU A 109 6.34 -9.07 2.90
CA GLU A 109 7.81 -9.04 2.97
C GLU A 109 8.37 -9.58 4.29
N LEU A 110 7.79 -9.24 5.44
CA LEU A 110 8.27 -9.71 6.74
C LEU A 110 8.01 -11.20 6.92
N ASN A 111 6.88 -11.71 6.41
CA ASN A 111 6.59 -13.14 6.41
C ASN A 111 7.59 -13.92 5.55
N LYS A 112 7.94 -13.38 4.37
CA LYS A 112 8.96 -13.97 3.51
C LYS A 112 10.32 -14.01 4.19
N GLN A 113 10.72 -12.95 4.90
CA GLN A 113 12.00 -12.91 5.63
C GLN A 113 12.05 -13.91 6.78
N ILE A 114 10.98 -14.04 7.57
CA ILE A 114 10.89 -15.03 8.65
C ILE A 114 10.92 -16.45 8.10
N MET A 115 10.16 -16.73 7.04
CA MET A 115 10.16 -18.03 6.38
C MET A 115 11.52 -18.36 5.76
N GLN A 116 12.22 -17.37 5.19
CA GLN A 116 13.55 -17.53 4.62
C GLN A 116 14.59 -17.83 5.70
N GLN A 117 14.59 -17.11 6.82
CA GLN A 117 15.47 -17.40 7.96
C GLN A 117 15.22 -18.79 8.56
N LEU A 118 13.95 -19.18 8.77
CA LEU A 118 13.61 -20.53 9.22
C LEU A 118 14.08 -21.60 8.24
N THR A 119 14.08 -21.29 6.94
CA THR A 119 14.54 -22.20 5.89
C THR A 119 16.05 -22.37 5.92
N ASP A 120 16.80 -21.27 6.01
CA ASP A 120 18.26 -21.25 5.94
C ASP A 120 18.94 -21.73 7.24
N GLU A 121 18.32 -21.47 8.39
CA GLU A 121 18.81 -21.91 9.70
C GLU A 121 18.37 -23.34 10.07
N SER A 122 17.45 -23.93 9.31
CA SER A 122 17.05 -25.32 9.54
C SER A 122 18.21 -26.27 9.22
N VAL A 123 18.77 -26.87 10.28
CA VAL A 123 19.91 -27.81 10.21
C VAL A 123 19.63 -28.95 9.25
N MET A 124 18.40 -29.49 9.25
CA MET A 124 18.00 -30.57 8.34
C MET A 124 18.06 -30.16 6.87
N ARG A 125 17.73 -28.91 6.53
CA ARG A 125 17.72 -28.47 5.13
C ARG A 125 19.12 -28.09 4.63
N ARG A 126 19.99 -27.54 5.48
CA ARG A 126 21.43 -27.36 5.19
C ARG A 126 22.13 -28.69 4.89
N ILE A 127 21.78 -29.76 5.60
CA ILE A 127 22.35 -31.10 5.35
C ILE A 127 21.85 -31.63 4.00
N CYS A 128 20.56 -31.50 3.71
CA CYS A 128 19.99 -31.98 2.44
C CYS A 128 20.45 -31.19 1.21
N THR A 129 20.73 -29.88 1.31
CA THR A 129 21.21 -29.07 0.17
C THR A 129 22.72 -29.13 -0.01
N GLY A 130 23.50 -29.34 1.06
CA GLY A 130 24.95 -29.48 0.99
C GLY A 130 25.43 -30.83 0.42
N GLN A 131 24.58 -31.86 0.44
CA GLN A 131 24.97 -33.23 0.07
C GLN A 131 24.79 -33.56 -1.43
N CYS A 132 24.24 -32.66 -2.25
CA CYS A 132 24.09 -32.85 -3.70
C CYS A 132 25.30 -32.37 -4.54
N CYS A 133 26.39 -31.90 -3.94
CA CYS A 133 27.59 -31.45 -4.67
C CYS A 133 28.82 -32.37 -4.49
N PHE A 134 28.66 -33.57 -3.94
CA PHE A 134 29.75 -34.56 -3.86
C PHE A 134 29.22 -35.97 -4.17
N ALA A 135 28.85 -36.19 -5.42
CA ALA A 135 28.82 -37.49 -6.11
C ALA A 135 28.73 -37.26 -7.62
#